data_AF-A0A657LYC2-F1
#
_entry.id   AF-A0A657LYC2-F1
#
_cell.length_a   1.000
_cell.length_b   1.000
_cell.length_c   1.000
_cell.angle_alpha   90.00
_cell.angle_beta   90.00
_cell.angle_gamma   90.00
#
_symmetry.space_group_name_H-M   'P 1'
#
loop_
_entity.id
_entity.type
_entity.pdbx_description
1 polymer ?
#
loop_
_entity_poly.entity_id
_entity_poly.type
_entity_poly.pdbx_seq_one_letter_code
_entity_poly.pdbx_strand_id
1 'polypeptide(L)' 'MSKRSPARYRTTNWSSYTASLRKRGSLLIWLDKEMAWLAPHDGSPGRPAVFSDAAIQFCLTIKGEGRPDNSPVDCCQP' A
#
# COMPACT_ATOMS: atom_id res chain seq x y z
N MET A 1 19.16 -8.79 49.42
CA MET A 1 19.18 -8.95 47.94
C MET A 1 19.17 -7.57 47.30
N SER A 2 20.26 -7.18 46.63
CA SER A 2 20.31 -5.91 45.89
C SER A 2 19.46 -6.01 44.62
N LYS A 3 18.56 -5.05 44.41
CA LYS A 3 17.77 -4.95 43.19
C LYS A 3 18.70 -4.45 42.07
N ARG A 4 18.76 -5.17 40.94
CA ARG A 4 19.48 -4.70 39.75
C ARG A 4 18.73 -3.49 39.19
N SER A 5 19.48 -2.45 38.82
CA SER A 5 18.93 -1.26 38.17
C SER A 5 18.17 -1.63 36.89
N PRO A 6 17.03 -0.98 36.59
CA PRO A 6 16.23 -1.31 35.42
C PRO A 6 17.05 -1.17 34.14
N ALA A 7 17.03 -2.19 33.28
CA ALA A 7 17.65 -2.12 31.97
C ALA A 7 16.95 -1.06 31.13
N ARG A 8 17.70 -0.04 30.68
CA ARG A 8 17.18 1.00 29.80
C ARG A 8 17.22 0.49 28.36
N TYR A 9 16.12 -0.09 27.90
CA TYR A 9 15.98 -0.50 26.51
C TYR A 9 15.85 0.73 25.60
N ARG A 10 16.65 0.76 24.53
CA ARG A 10 16.57 1.75 23.44
C ARG A 10 16.27 1.02 22.14
N THR A 11 15.24 1.47 21.42
CA THR A 11 14.88 0.93 20.12
C THR A 11 15.89 1.42 19.07
N THR A 12 16.85 0.58 18.70
CA THR A 12 17.86 0.88 17.66
C THR A 12 17.47 0.36 16.27
N ASN A 13 16.42 -0.45 16.18
CA ASN A 13 16.02 -1.15 14.95
C ASN A 13 15.05 -0.36 14.05
N TRP A 14 14.65 0.86 14.43
CA TRP A 14 13.56 1.59 13.79
C TRP A 14 13.78 1.83 12.28
N SER A 15 15.01 2.14 11.89
CA SER A 15 15.38 2.33 10.49
C SER A 15 15.23 1.04 9.68
N SER A 16 15.72 -0.08 10.22
CA SER A 16 15.62 -1.40 9.59
C SER A 16 14.17 -1.87 9.47
N TYR A 17 13.39 -1.68 10.53
CA TYR A 17 11.95 -1.95 10.52
C TYR A 17 11.23 -1.17 9.42
N THR A 18 11.46 0.14 9.34
CA THR A 18 10.86 1.02 8.32
C THR A 18 11.29 0.63 6.91
N ALA A 19 12.56 0.26 6.71
CA ALA A 19 13.06 -0.21 5.41
C ALA A 19 12.38 -1.52 4.99
N SER A 20 12.18 -2.47 5.92
CA SER A 20 11.46 -3.71 5.63
C SER A 20 9.98 -3.45 5.33
N LEU A 21 9.35 -2.49 5.99
CA LEU A 21 7.96 -2.10 5.73
C LEU A 21 7.80 -1.48 4.33
N ARG A 22 8.75 -0.62 3.93
CA ARG A 22 8.80 -0.04 2.59
C ARG A 22 8.98 -1.11 1.51
N LYS A 23 9.84 -2.11 1.75
CA LYS A 23 10.01 -3.25 0.82
C LYS A 23 8.75 -4.10 0.68
N ARG A 24 7.94 -4.24 1.75
CA ARG A 24 6.67 -4.99 1.71
C ARG A 24 5.58 -4.26 0.93
N GLY A 25 5.63 -2.93 0.84
CA GLY A 25 4.65 -2.10 0.13
C GLY A 25 5.19 -1.41 -1.13
N SER A 26 6.42 -1.74 -1.58
CA SER A 26 7.00 -1.14 -2.78
C SER A 26 6.48 -1.86 -4.02
N LEU A 27 5.49 -1.26 -4.68
CA LEU A 27 4.96 -1.73 -5.95
C LEU A 27 5.47 -0.83 -7.09
N LEU A 28 6.07 -1.45 -8.11
CA LEU A 28 6.49 -0.76 -9.33
C LEU A 28 5.41 -1.00 -10.39
N ILE A 29 4.77 0.08 -10.85
CA ILE A 29 3.66 0.01 -11.80
C ILE A 29 4.08 0.74 -13.07
N TRP A 30 3.93 0.07 -14.21
CA TRP A 30 4.04 0.71 -15.51
C TRP A 30 2.68 1.32 -15.87
N LEU A 31 2.63 2.65 -15.97
CA LEU A 31 1.45 3.37 -16.42
C LEU A 31 1.42 3.37 -17.95
N ASP A 32 0.32 2.92 -18.53
CA ASP A 32 0.09 3.02 -19.96
C ASP A 32 -0.08 4.50 -20.36
N LYS A 33 0.71 4.93 -21.34
CA LYS A 33 0.72 6.31 -21.85
C LYS A 33 -0.46 6.57 -22.79
N GLU A 34 -0.98 5.53 -23.43
CA GLU A 34 -2.10 5.64 -24.37
C GLU A 34 -3.46 5.55 -23.66
N MET A 35 -3.46 5.20 -22.37
CA MET A 35 -4.66 5.12 -21.56
C MET A 35 -5.33 6.50 -21.43
N ALA A 36 -6.59 6.58 -21.87
CA ALA A 36 -7.40 7.77 -21.68
C ALA A 36 -7.80 7.90 -20.20
N TRP A 37 -7.09 8.74 -19.45
CA TRP A 37 -7.32 8.95 -18.01
C TRP A 37 -8.61 9.71 -17.70
N LEU A 38 -8.95 10.66 -18.57
CA LEU A 38 -10.12 11.52 -18.41
C LEU A 38 -11.30 10.95 -19.18
N ALA A 39 -12.49 11.09 -18.61
CA ALA A 39 -13.69 10.72 -19.34
C ALA A 39 -13.95 11.72 -20.48
N PRO A 40 -14.48 11.27 -21.62
CA PRO A 40 -14.96 12.17 -22.66
C PRO A 40 -16.14 12.99 -22.13
N HIS A 41 -16.28 14.22 -22.61
CA HIS A 41 -17.41 15.06 -22.25
C HIS A 41 -18.69 14.49 -22.87
N ASP A 42 -19.58 13.96 -22.03
CA ASP A 42 -20.79 13.27 -22.43
C ASP A 42 -22.00 14.20 -22.60
N GLY A 43 -21.84 15.49 -22.26
CA GLY A 43 -22.89 16.51 -22.43
C GLY A 43 -24.15 16.23 -21.60
N SER A 44 -24.06 15.31 -20.64
CA SER A 44 -25.20 14.85 -19.86
C SER A 44 -25.52 15.87 -18.74
N PRO A 45 -26.81 16.09 -18.42
CA PRO A 45 -27.18 16.97 -17.32
C PRO A 45 -26.75 16.35 -15.98
N GLY A 46 -25.86 17.02 -15.25
CA GLY A 46 -25.36 16.54 -13.97
C GLY A 46 -23.89 16.84 -13.76
N ARG A 47 -23.22 16.06 -12.88
CA ARG A 47 -21.78 16.16 -12.67
C ARG A 47 -21.06 15.33 -13.75
N PRO A 48 -20.27 15.95 -14.64
CA PRO A 48 -19.53 15.20 -15.65
C PRO A 48 -18.53 14.25 -15.00
N ALA A 49 -18.37 13.06 -15.59
CA ALA A 49 -17.33 12.13 -15.18
C ALA A 49 -15.95 12.76 -15.42
N VAL A 50 -15.09 12.77 -14.40
CA VAL A 50 -13.73 13.34 -14.51
C VAL A 50 -12.74 12.28 -14.97
N PHE A 51 -12.94 11.03 -14.52
CA PHE A 51 -12.06 9.91 -14.83
C PHE A 51 -12.78 8.89 -15.70
N SER A 52 -12.05 8.27 -16.62
CA SER A 52 -12.57 7.17 -17.44
C SER A 52 -12.83 5.94 -16.57
N ASP A 53 -13.72 5.06 -17.04
CA ASP A 53 -13.96 3.77 -16.39
C ASP A 53 -12.66 2.95 -16.26
N ALA A 54 -11.82 2.98 -17.30
CA ALA A 54 -10.54 2.30 -17.32
C ALA A 54 -9.58 2.82 -16.22
N ALA A 55 -9.52 4.14 -16.01
CA ALA A 55 -8.71 4.74 -14.93
C ALA A 55 -9.25 4.37 -13.53
N ILE A 56 -10.58 4.30 -13.38
CA ILE A 56 -11.23 3.89 -12.12
C ILE A 56 -10.93 2.42 -11.83
N GLN A 57 -11.11 1.52 -12.81
CA GLN A 57 -10.81 0.10 -12.69
C GLN A 57 -9.34 -0.12 -12.32
N PHE A 58 -8.40 0.56 -12.99
CA PHE A 58 -6.99 0.50 -12.66
C PHE A 58 -6.70 0.88 -11.19
N CYS A 59 -7.26 2.00 -10.72
CA CYS A 59 -7.09 2.43 -9.33
C CYS A 59 -7.70 1.43 -8.32
N LEU A 60 -8.81 0.79 -8.68
CA LEU A 60 -9.45 -0.24 -7.85
C LEU A 60 -8.62 -1.51 -7.80
N THR A 61 -8.01 -1.93 -8.91
CA THR A 61 -7.11 -3.09 -8.95
C THR A 61 -5.88 -2.87 -8.08
N ILE A 62 -5.22 -1.71 -8.17
CA ILE A 62 -4.09 -1.37 -7.30
C ILE A 62 -4.51 -1.34 -5.82
N LYS A 63 -5.69 -0.79 -5.55
CA LYS A 63 -6.24 -0.78 -4.19
C LYS A 63 -6.53 -2.19 -3.66
N GLY A 64 -6.95 -3.11 -4.54
CA GLY A 64 -7.25 -4.50 -4.24
C GLY A 64 -6.02 -5.34 -3.92
N GLU A 65 -4.91 -5.14 -4.64
CA GLU A 65 -3.64 -5.81 -4.37
C GLU A 65 -3.01 -5.41 -3.02
N GLY A 66 -3.47 -4.31 -2.42
CA GLY A 66 -3.11 -3.89 -1.07
C GLY A 66 -3.80 -4.67 0.06
N ARG A 67 -4.59 -5.72 -0.21
CA ARG A 67 -5.02 -6.66 0.83
C ARG A 67 -3.93 -7.71 1.03
N PRO A 68 -3.10 -7.61 2.10
CA PRO A 68 -2.33 -8.76 2.53
C PRO A 68 -3.36 -9.81 2.91
N ASP A 69 -3.31 -10.93 2.21
CA ASP A 69 -4.02 -12.13 2.58
C ASP A 69 -3.82 -12.39 4.08
N ASN A 70 -4.91 -12.70 4.78
CA ASN A 70 -4.85 -13.26 6.12
C ASN A 70 -4.23 -14.66 5.99
N SER A 71 -2.91 -14.77 6.01
CA SER A 71 -2.23 -16.06 6.11
C SER A 71 -1.82 -16.28 7.57
N PRO A 72 -2.47 -17.19 8.31
CA PRO A 72 -2.09 -17.56 9.67
C PRO A 72 -1.07 -18.70 9.61
N VAL A 73 0.06 -18.50 8.93
CA VAL A 73 1.21 -19.40 8.98
C VAL A 73 2.47 -18.54 8.89
N ASP A 74 3.53 -18.94 9.61
CA ASP A 74 4.85 -18.28 9.71
C ASP A 74 5.14 -17.52 11.02
N CYS A 75 4.49 -17.90 12.13
CA CYS A 75 4.98 -17.56 13.48
C CYS A 75 5.80 -18.68 14.16
N CYS A 76 6.00 -19.83 13.54
CA CYS A 76 6.73 -20.94 14.17
C CYS A 76 7.56 -21.71 13.16
N GLN A 77 8.83 -21.35 12.98
CA GLN A 77 9.90 -22.30 12.67
C GLN A 77 11.19 -21.85 13.41
N PRO A 78 12.02 -22.82 13.84
CA PRO A 78 12.71 -22.85 15.14
C PRO A 78 13.83 -21.82 15.36
#